data_AF-A0A167QSS7-F1
#
_entry.id   AF-A0A167QSS7-F1
#
_cell.length_a   1.000
_cell.length_b   1.000
_cell.length_c   1.000
_cell.angle_alpha   90.00
_cell.angle_beta   90.00
_cell.angle_gamma   90.00
#
_symmetry.space_group_name_H-M   'P 1'
#
loop_
_entity.id
_entity.type
_entity.pdbx_description
1 polymer ?
#
loop_
_entity_poly.entity_id
_entity_poly.type
_entity_poly.pdbx_seq_one_letter_code
_entity_poly.pdbx_strand_id
1 'polypeptide(L)' 'MLNRGFNPTLHPAGYDHVHIPADFDSEKPLKRWFILDLDVVQTLNQEDVLQLPHEIYLASQQKGKLF' A
#
# COMPACT_ATOMS: atom_id res chain seq x y z
N MET A 1 -16.21 9.37 -16.62
CA MET A 1 -14.82 9.84 -16.74
C MET A 1 -14.44 10.55 -15.46
N LEU A 2 -13.34 10.16 -14.82
CA LEU A 2 -12.85 10.83 -13.61
C LEU A 2 -12.13 12.09 -14.07
N ASN A 3 -12.74 13.25 -13.85
CA ASN A 3 -12.30 14.56 -14.31
C ASN A 3 -11.05 15.03 -13.55
N ARG A 4 -9.92 14.31 -13.70
CA ARG A 4 -8.64 14.60 -13.05
C ARG A 4 -7.64 14.95 -14.14
N GLY A 5 -6.92 16.06 -13.95
CA GLY A 5 -5.86 16.49 -14.88
C GLY A 5 -4.75 15.44 -14.94
N PHE A 6 -4.32 15.11 -16.16
CA PHE A 6 -3.14 14.28 -16.37
C PHE A 6 -1.92 15.02 -15.82
N ASN A 7 -1.28 14.46 -14.80
CA ASN A 7 -0.05 15.01 -14.25
C ASN A 7 1.14 14.29 -14.93
N PRO A 8 1.85 14.94 -15.86
CA PRO A 8 2.93 14.32 -16.63
C PRO A 8 4.24 14.17 -15.84
N THR A 9 4.26 14.61 -14.57
CA THR A 9 5.43 14.48 -13.70
C THR A 9 5.60 13.01 -13.33
N LEU A 10 6.55 12.34 -13.99
CA LEU A 10 6.80 10.89 -13.86
C LEU A 10 7.28 10.45 -12.47
N HIS A 11 7.77 11.38 -11.64
CA HIS A 11 8.36 11.06 -10.35
C HIS A 11 7.88 12.04 -9.28
N PRO A 12 6.86 11.67 -8.48
CA PRO A 12 6.64 12.36 -7.22
C PRO A 12 7.89 12.18 -6.34
N ALA A 13 8.17 13.15 -5.46
CA ALA A 13 9.36 13.12 -4.59
C ALA A 13 9.46 11.85 -3.73
N GLY A 14 8.32 11.17 -3.53
CA GLY A 14 8.21 9.78 -3.11
C GLY A 14 6.90 9.18 -3.64
N TYR A 15 6.71 7.88 -3.46
CA TYR A 15 5.48 7.18 -3.85
C TYR A 15 5.03 6.22 -2.76
N ASP A 16 3.73 5.94 -2.70
CA ASP A 16 3.21 4.87 -1.86
C ASP A 16 3.32 3.54 -2.62
N HIS A 17 3.96 2.55 -2.00
CA HIS A 17 4.08 1.21 -2.55
C HIS A 17 3.13 0.25 -1.85
N VAL A 18 2.42 -0.58 -2.62
CA VAL A 18 1.49 -1.58 -2.07
C VAL A 18 1.96 -2.97 -2.46
N HIS A 19 2.24 -3.80 -1.47
CA HIS A 19 2.54 -5.21 -1.66
C HIS A 19 1.22 -5.98 -1.68
N ILE A 20 0.81 -6.41 -2.89
CA ILE A 20 -0.38 -7.22 -3.09
C ILE A 20 0.04 -8.69 -3.20
N PRO A 21 -0.34 -9.56 -2.25
CA PRO A 21 0.02 -10.97 -2.31
C PRO A 21 -0.61 -11.65 -3.53
N ALA A 22 0.12 -12.54 -4.20
CA ALA A 22 -0.39 -13.31 -5.34
C ALA A 22 -1.67 -14.07 -4.96
N ASP A 23 -2.69 -14.09 -5.83
CA ASP A 23 -4.00 -14.72 -5.62
C ASP A 23 -4.91 -14.01 -4.58
N PHE A 24 -4.70 -12.72 -4.30
CA PHE A 24 -5.54 -11.99 -3.33
C PHE A 24 -7.01 -11.92 -3.76
N ASP A 25 -7.25 -12.00 -5.07
CA ASP A 25 -8.55 -11.97 -5.75
C ASP A 25 -9.05 -13.37 -6.11
N SER A 26 -8.42 -14.43 -5.59
CA SER A 26 -8.85 -15.80 -5.85
C SER A 26 -10.27 -16.09 -5.36
N GLU A 27 -10.93 -17.03 -6.05
CA GLU A 27 -12.28 -17.51 -5.71
C GLU A 27 -12.37 -18.21 -4.34
N LYS A 28 -11.22 -18.47 -3.69
CA LYS A 28 -11.12 -19.04 -2.34
C LYS A 28 -10.48 -18.00 -1.41
N PRO A 29 -11.25 -17.01 -0.94
CA PRO A 29 -10.70 -15.87 -0.23
C PRO A 29 -9.99 -16.31 1.06
N LEU A 30 -8.75 -15.86 1.21
CA LEU A 30 -7.97 -16.03 2.44
C LEU A 30 -7.87 -14.70 3.17
N LYS A 31 -7.81 -14.74 4.51
CA LYS A 31 -7.42 -13.57 5.30
C LYS A 31 -5.94 -13.29 5.03
N ARG A 32 -5.63 -12.07 4.59
CA ARG A 32 -4.27 -11.66 4.22
C ARG A 32 -3.94 -10.29 4.79
N TRP A 33 -2.65 -10.07 4.99
CA TRP A 33 -2.11 -8.76 5.35
C TRP A 33 -1.67 -8.06 4.07
N PHE A 34 -2.07 -6.80 3.92
CA PHE A 34 -1.50 -5.90 2.94
C PHE A 34 -0.39 -5.12 3.63
N ILE A 35 0.76 -5.01 2.96
CA ILE A 35 1.87 -4.20 3.43
C ILE A 35 1.90 -2.96 2.53
N LEU A 36 1.96 -1.79 3.15
CA LEU A 36 2.07 -0.52 2.46
C LEU A 36 3.33 0.18 2.94
N ASP A 37 4.16 0.59 1.99
CA ASP A 37 5.28 1.49 2.25
C ASP A 37 4.81 2.89 1.84
N LEU A 38 4.77 3.83 2.79
CA LEU A 38 4.31 5.19 2.54
C LEU A 38 5.50 6.11 2.30
N ASP A 39 5.31 7.11 1.43
CA ASP A 39 6.32 8.14 1.13
C ASP A 39 7.71 7.56 0.77
N VAL A 40 7.73 6.49 -0.03
CA VAL A 40 8.98 5.83 -0.45
C VAL A 40 9.77 6.77 -1.35
N VAL A 41 10.92 7.23 -0.86
CA VAL A 41 11.85 8.10 -1.61
C VAL A 41 13.08 7.35 -2.13
N GLN A 42 13.41 6.21 -1.52
CA GLN A 42 14.59 5.42 -1.85
C GLN A 42 14.47 3.97 -1.35
N THR A 43 15.30 3.08 -1.88
CA THR A 43 15.48 1.72 -1.36
C THR A 43 16.29 1.74 -0.07
N LEU A 44 15.86 0.98 0.93
CA LEU A 44 16.61 0.76 2.17
C LEU A 44 17.22 -0.64 2.18
N ASN A 45 18.36 -0.80 2.87
CA ASN A 45 18.87 -2.13 3.18
C ASN A 45 18.06 -2.75 4.32
N GLN A 46 18.29 -4.04 4.58
CA GLN A 46 17.55 -4.79 5.58
C GLN A 46 17.75 -4.23 6.99
N GLU A 47 18.97 -3.82 7.31
CA GLU A 47 19.32 -3.27 8.63
C GLU A 47 18.54 -2.00 8.93
N ASP A 48 18.43 -1.10 7.96
CA ASP A 48 17.70 0.17 8.07
C ASP A 48 16.19 -0.05 8.19
N VAL A 49 15.62 -0.99 7.42
CA VAL A 49 14.19 -1.34 7.52
C VAL A 49 13.83 -1.83 8.92
N LEU A 50 14.69 -2.64 9.54
CA LEU A 50 14.43 -3.19 10.88
C LEU A 50 14.42 -2.12 11.98
N GLN A 51 14.96 -0.93 11.73
CA GLN A 51 14.92 0.19 12.68
C GLN A 51 13.65 1.04 12.55
N LEU A 52 12.86 0.86 11.48
CA LEU A 52 11.65 1.65 11.28
C LEU A 52 10.51 1.19 12.21
N PRO A 53 9.72 2.13 12.76
CA PRO A 53 8.50 1.77 13.48
C PRO A 53 7.46 1.23 12.50
N HIS A 54 6.92 0.04 12.78
CA HIS A 54 5.90 -0.60 11.96
C HIS A 54 4.54 -0.45 12.64
N GLU A 55 3.62 0.28 12.00
CA GLU A 55 2.25 0.47 12.49
C GLU A 55 1.30 -0.57 11.88
N ILE A 56 0.41 -1.13 12.71
CA ILE A 56 -0.56 -2.14 12.27
C ILE A 56 -1.96 -1.56 12.37
N TYR A 57 -2.63 -1.42 11.22
CA TYR A 57 -4.03 -1.01 11.14
C TYR A 57 -4.92 -2.19 10.82
N LEU A 58 -5.98 -2.39 11.61
CA LEU A 58 -7.01 -3.38 11.32
C LEU A 58 -8.15 -2.70 10.55
N ALA A 59 -8.12 -2.78 9.22
CA ALA A 59 -9.28 -2.45 8.41
C ALA A 59 -10.21 -3.66 8.34
N SER A 60 -11.48 -3.47 8.69
CA SER A 60 -12.53 -4.46 8.45
C SER A 60 -13.57 -3.85 7.53
N GLN A 61 -14.01 -4.61 6.51
CA GLN A 61 -15.08 -4.16 5.65
C GLN A 61 -16.41 -4.29 6.40
N GLN A 62 -16.87 -3.21 7.03
CA GLN A 62 -18.26 -3.13 7.49
C GLN A 62 -19.15 -2.75 6.29
N LYS A 63 -19.68 -3.76 5.59
CA LYS A 63 -20.71 -3.59 4.54
C LYS A 63 -20.50 -2.39 3.60
N GLY A 64 -19.25 -2.14 3.17
CA GLY A 64 -18.92 -1.10 2.19
C GLY A 64 -18.88 0.34 2.70
N LYS A 65 -18.79 0.61 4.01
CA LYS A 65 -18.48 1.96 4.54
C LYS A 65 -17.10 1.96 5.21
N LEU A 66 -16.19 2.79 4.67
CA LEU A 66 -14.94 3.17 5.32
C LEU A 66 -15.22 4.43 6.16
N PHE A 67 -14.72 4.47 7.39
CA PHE A 67 -14.70 5.66 8.25
C PHE A 67 -13.40 6.43 8.04
#